data_AF-A0A950HDA0-F1
#
_entry.id   AF-A0A950HDA0-F1
#
_cell.length_a   1.000
_cell.length_b   1.000
_cell.length_c   1.000
_cell.angle_alpha   90.00
_cell.angle_beta   90.00
_cell.angle_gamma   90.00
#
_symmetry.space_group_name_H-M   'P 1'
#
loop_
_entity.id
_entity.type
_entity.pdbx_description
1 polymer ?
#
loop_
_entity_poly.entity_id
_entity_poly.type
_entity_poly.pdbx_seq_one_letter_code
_entity_poly.pdbx_strand_id
1 'polypeptide(L)'
;MTGRPLFCGTFTDFSAEKDRERSVTMEFACAHQPVPPESVPGLPFRPVLLEGMTVQPRAETSGQAEWLTWVVRAVGMTAPGAAAGESGAVPGRSAA
;
A
#
# COMPACT_ATOMS: atom_id res chain seq x y z
N MET A 1 18.38 -2.86 -0.86
CA MET A 1 17.42 -2.85 -1.99
C MET A 1 17.46 -4.23 -2.63
N THR A 2 16.32 -4.89 -2.79
CA THR A 2 16.22 -6.32 -3.14
C THR A 2 16.44 -6.65 -4.62
N GLY A 3 16.85 -5.67 -5.45
CA GLY A 3 17.10 -5.84 -6.89
C GLY A 3 15.85 -6.08 -7.76
N ARG A 4 14.65 -5.97 -7.17
CA ARG A 4 13.37 -6.15 -7.87
C ARG A 4 13.01 -4.89 -8.69
N PRO A 5 12.31 -5.04 -9.83
CA PRO A 5 11.77 -3.89 -10.54
C PRO A 5 10.80 -3.13 -9.63
N LEU A 6 10.68 -1.82 -9.89
CA LEU A 6 9.75 -0.94 -9.19
C LEU A 6 8.63 -0.56 -10.17
N PHE A 7 7.40 -0.93 -9.81
CA PHE A 7 6.20 -0.51 -10.54
C PHE A 7 5.53 0.65 -9.81
N CYS A 8 5.31 1.77 -10.47
CA CYS A 8 4.72 2.95 -9.82
C CYS A 8 3.22 3.05 -10.10
N GLY A 9 2.44 3.47 -9.10
CA GLY A 9 1.01 3.75 -9.25
C GLY A 9 0.52 4.79 -8.26
N THR A 10 -0.59 5.45 -8.58
CA THR A 10 -1.24 6.44 -7.70
C THR A 10 -2.50 5.85 -7.09
N PHE A 11 -2.62 5.97 -5.78
CA PHE A 11 -3.73 5.45 -4.98
C PHE A 11 -4.46 6.60 -4.31
N THR A 12 -5.76 6.41 -4.09
CA THR A 12 -6.61 7.42 -3.47
C THR A 12 -7.04 6.97 -2.07
N ASP A 13 -6.74 7.79 -1.07
CA ASP A 13 -7.30 7.65 0.27
C ASP A 13 -8.53 8.56 0.40
N PHE A 14 -9.71 7.96 0.50
CA PHE A 14 -10.96 8.71 0.65
C PHE A 14 -11.19 9.25 2.06
N SER A 15 -10.39 8.82 3.04
CA SER A 15 -10.44 9.31 4.42
C SER A 15 -9.50 10.49 4.68
N ALA A 16 -8.65 10.87 3.71
CA ALA A 16 -7.72 11.98 3.85
C ALA A 16 -8.45 13.30 4.15
N GLU A 17 -8.05 13.98 5.23
CA GLU A 17 -8.65 15.24 5.64
C GLU A 17 -8.35 16.40 4.68
N LYS A 18 -7.18 16.35 4.01
CA LYS A 18 -6.72 17.38 3.08
C LYS A 18 -6.64 16.83 1.67
N ASP A 19 -7.14 17.60 0.70
CA ASP A 19 -7.18 17.20 -0.71
C ASP A 19 -5.80 16.81 -1.27
N ARG A 20 -4.74 17.52 -0.84
CA ARG A 20 -3.36 17.24 -1.27
C ARG A 20 -2.82 15.89 -0.77
N GLU A 21 -3.39 15.34 0.30
CA GLU A 21 -3.00 14.06 0.91
C GLU A 21 -3.87 12.90 0.38
N ARG A 22 -4.92 13.22 -0.40
CA ARG A 22 -5.86 12.26 -0.96
C ARG A 22 -5.22 11.32 -2.00
N SER A 23 -4.11 11.74 -2.63
CA SER A 23 -3.41 10.95 -3.64
C SER A 23 -2.02 10.57 -3.15
N VAL A 24 -1.71 9.27 -3.15
CA VAL A 24 -0.41 8.74 -2.74
C VAL A 24 0.22 8.00 -3.90
N THR A 25 1.42 8.41 -4.31
CA THR A 25 2.22 7.64 -5.27
C THR A 25 2.98 6.55 -4.52
N MET A 26 2.87 5.32 -4.99
CA MET A 26 3.55 4.16 -4.40
C MET A 26 4.41 3.43 -5.41
N GLU A 27 5.50 2.83 -4.92
CA GLU A 27 6.35 1.92 -5.68
C GLU A 27 6.16 0.47 -5.21
N PHE A 28 5.92 -0.46 -6.13
CA PHE A 28 5.85 -1.88 -5.84
C PHE A 28 7.17 -2.57 -6.16
N ALA A 29 7.83 -3.10 -5.14
CA ALA A 29 9.10 -3.83 -5.26
C ALA A 29 8.85 -5.35 -5.37
N CYS A 30 8.38 -5.81 -6.52
CA CYS A 30 7.95 -7.18 -6.76
C CYS A 30 8.45 -7.72 -8.11
N ALA A 31 8.40 -9.03 -8.32
CA ALA A 31 8.94 -9.65 -9.54
C ALA A 31 8.11 -9.33 -10.80
N HIS A 32 6.81 -9.09 -10.64
CA HIS A 32 5.86 -8.84 -11.73
C HIS A 32 4.99 -7.62 -11.41
N GLN A 33 4.48 -6.98 -12.45
CA GLN A 33 3.59 -5.84 -12.30
C GLN A 33 2.35 -6.23 -11.48
N PRO A 34 2.05 -5.54 -10.37
CA PRO A 34 0.83 -5.77 -9.63
C PRO A 34 -0.40 -5.41 -10.46
N VAL A 35 -1.39 -6.30 -10.46
CA VAL A 35 -2.65 -6.08 -11.17
C VAL A 35 -3.70 -5.61 -10.16
N PRO A 36 -4.37 -4.47 -10.41
CA PRO A 36 -5.46 -4.03 -9.55
C PRO A 36 -6.58 -5.08 -9.44
N PRO A 37 -7.17 -5.26 -8.24
CA PRO A 37 -8.34 -6.11 -8.06
C PRO A 37 -9.55 -5.68 -8.90
N GLU A 38 -10.54 -6.57 -8.96
CA GLU A 38 -11.83 -6.28 -9.60
C GLU A 38 -12.56 -5.12 -8.92
N SER A 39 -13.37 -4.41 -9.70
CA SER A 39 -14.26 -3.37 -9.16
C SER A 39 -15.37 -4.02 -8.35
N VAL A 40 -15.73 -3.39 -7.23
CA VAL A 40 -16.84 -3.84 -6.38
C VAL A 40 -18.09 -3.02 -6.70
N PRO A 41 -19.25 -3.66 -6.98
CA PRO A 41 -20.50 -2.94 -7.21
C PRO A 41 -20.86 -1.98 -6.07
N GLY A 42 -21.30 -0.78 -6.41
CA GLY A 42 -21.70 0.25 -5.44
C GLY A 42 -20.54 1.06 -4.83
N LEU A 43 -19.28 0.70 -5.10
CA LEU A 43 -18.14 1.54 -4.72
C LEU A 43 -17.68 2.42 -5.87
N PRO A 44 -17.38 3.71 -5.64
CA PRO A 44 -16.87 4.62 -6.67
C PRO A 44 -15.37 4.42 -6.95
N PHE A 45 -14.75 3.39 -6.38
CA PHE A 45 -13.33 3.06 -6.51
C PHE A 45 -13.11 1.55 -6.41
N ARG A 46 -11.93 1.10 -6.83
CA ARG A 46 -11.46 -0.28 -6.62
C ARG A 46 -10.79 -0.37 -5.26
N PRO A 47 -11.39 -1.06 -4.28
CA PRO A 47 -10.76 -1.17 -2.98
C PRO A 47 -9.56 -2.13 -3.09
N VAL A 48 -8.45 -1.76 -2.45
CA VAL A 48 -7.21 -2.53 -2.48
C VAL A 48 -6.67 -2.72 -1.08
N LEU A 49 -6.17 -3.91 -0.78
CA LEU A 49 -5.31 -4.18 0.35
C LEU A 49 -3.87 -4.20 -0.16
N LEU A 50 -3.01 -3.36 0.41
CA LEU A 50 -1.60 -3.28 0.05
C LEU A 50 -0.78 -4.18 0.97
N GLU A 51 0.10 -4.98 0.39
CA GLU A 51 0.87 -5.99 1.12
C GLU A 51 2.28 -5.49 1.40
N GLY A 52 2.79 -5.79 2.60
CA GLY A 52 4.16 -5.46 3.00
C GLY A 52 4.51 -3.98 2.84
N MET A 53 3.57 -3.09 3.16
CA MET A 53 3.78 -1.65 3.04
C MET A 53 4.97 -1.18 3.90
N THR A 54 5.77 -0.29 3.33
CA THR A 54 6.82 0.42 4.05
C THR A 54 6.75 1.90 3.69
N VAL A 55 7.08 2.76 4.65
CA VAL A 55 7.18 4.20 4.46
C VAL A 55 8.57 4.62 4.89
N GLN A 56 9.30 5.28 4.01
CA GLN A 56 10.67 5.71 4.27
C GLN A 56 10.78 7.23 4.09
N PRO A 57 11.38 7.96 5.04
CA PRO A 57 11.69 9.37 4.84
C PRO A 57 12.74 9.53 3.73
N ARG A 58 12.61 10.60 2.95
CA ARG A 58 13.58 11.01 1.93
C ARG A 58 13.81 12.52 2.05
N ALA A 59 15.06 12.92 2.25
CA ALA A 59 15.42 14.33 2.15
C ALA A 59 15.31 14.77 0.67
N GLU A 60 14.65 15.89 0.43
CA GLU A 60 14.52 16.52 -0.87
C GLU A 60 15.07 17.94 -0.79
N THR A 61 15.84 18.34 -1.80
CA THR A 61 16.46 19.66 -1.88
C THR A 61 16.10 20.29 -3.20
N SER A 62 15.54 21.50 -3.17
CA SER A 62 15.29 22.32 -4.36
C SER A 62 15.83 23.73 -4.14
N GLY A 63 16.95 24.04 -4.80
CA GLY A 63 17.68 25.28 -4.57
C GLY A 63 18.20 25.37 -3.14
N GLN A 64 17.75 26.38 -2.39
CA GLN A 64 18.11 26.59 -0.98
C GLN A 64 17.11 25.95 0.00
N ALA A 65 16.01 25.38 -0.49
CA ALA A 65 14.99 24.78 0.35
C ALA A 65 15.25 23.28 0.51
N GLU A 66 15.22 22.82 1.76
CA GLU A 66 15.34 21.42 2.14
C GLU A 66 14.08 21.00 2.91
N TRP A 67 13.48 19.88 2.53
CA TRP A 67 12.34 19.33 3.25
C TRP A 67 12.33 17.80 3.23
N LEU A 68 11.52 17.22 4.11
CA LEU A 68 11.30 15.79 4.17
C LEU A 68 10.14 15.42 3.23
N THR A 69 10.40 14.47 2.33
CA THR A 69 9.38 13.75 1.57
C THR A 69 9.31 12.30 2.04
N TRP A 70 8.37 11.55 1.49
CA TRP A 70 8.14 10.15 1.83
C TRP A 70 8.17 9.29 0.58
N VAL A 71 8.85 8.15 0.68
CA VAL A 71 8.77 7.07 -0.30
C VAL A 71 7.90 5.99 0.31
N VAL A 72 6.74 5.76 -0.30
CA VAL A 72 5.81 4.69 0.08
C VAL A 72 6.03 3.51 -0.85
N ARG A 73 6.23 2.32 -0.28
CA ARG A 73 6.41 1.09 -1.05
C ARG A 73 5.48 -0.01 -0.58
N ALA A 74 5.18 -0.94 -1.47
CA ALA A 74 4.49 -2.20 -1.17
C ALA A 74 5.15 -3.35 -1.96
N VAL A 75 4.73 -4.59 -1.71
CA VAL A 75 5.20 -5.77 -2.45
C VAL A 75 4.08 -6.46 -3.26
N GLY A 76 2.84 -6.05 -3.06
CA GLY A 76 1.67 -6.63 -3.73
C GLY A 76 0.39 -5.86 -3.42
N MET A 77 -0.68 -6.19 -4.14
CA MET A 77 -2.02 -5.71 -3.84
C MET A 77 -3.07 -6.79 -4.10
N THR A 78 -4.07 -6.87 -3.23
CA THR A 78 -5.16 -7.84 -3.30
C THR A 78 -6.51 -7.19 -2.97
N ALA A 79 -7.61 -7.90 -3.21
CA ALA A 79 -8.93 -7.46 -2.76
C ALA A 79 -9.00 -7.52 -1.22
N PRO A 80 -9.61 -6.54 -0.54
CA PRO A 80 -9.84 -6.64 0.89
C PRO A 80 -10.64 -7.89 1.25
N GLY A 81 -10.27 -8.56 2.34
CA GLY A 81 -10.90 -9.81 2.78
C GLY A 81 -10.35 -11.08 2.12
N ALA A 82 -9.59 -10.97 1.01
CA ALA A 82 -8.91 -12.13 0.42
C ALA A 82 -7.73 -12.62 1.29
N ALA A 83 -7.15 -11.75 2.11
CA ALA A 83 -6.03 -12.08 3.02
C ALA A 83 -6.43 -12.88 4.28
N ALA A 84 -7.70 -13.29 4.42
CA ALA A 84 -8.15 -14.14 5.53
C ALA A 84 -7.65 -15.60 5.45
N GLY A 85 -6.69 -15.91 4.58
CA GLY A 85 -6.12 -17.24 4.40
C GLY A 85 -4.90 -17.58 5.27
N GLU A 86 -4.23 -16.59 5.88
CA GLU A 86 -3.02 -16.83 6.69
C GLU A 86 -2.97 -15.93 7.92
N SER A 87 -3.86 -16.18 8.89
CA SER A 87 -3.57 -15.86 10.29
C SER A 87 -3.86 -17.10 11.11
N GLY A 88 -2.80 -17.64 11.69
CA GLY A 88 -2.78 -18.94 12.35
C GLY A 88 -3.88 -19.11 13.38
N ALA A 89 -4.44 -20.32 13.40
CA ALA A 89 -5.30 -20.78 14.47
C ALA A 89 -4.61 -20.54 15.83
N VAL A 90 -5.26 -19.76 16.69
CA VAL A 90 -4.96 -19.79 18.13
C VAL A 90 -5.59 -21.07 18.64
N PRO A 91 -4.83 -22.10 19.08
CA PRO A 91 -5.42 -23.29 19.65
C PRO A 91 -6.17 -22.91 20.93
N GLY A 92 -7.46 -23.26 20.97
CA GLY A 92 -8.36 -22.96 22.06
C GLY A 92 -7.83 -23.50 23.38
N ARG A 93 -7.72 -22.63 24.38
CA ARG A 93 -7.56 -23.05 25.76
C ARG A 93 -8.92 -23.55 26.27
N SER A 94 -9.08 -24.87 26.33
CA SER A 94 -10.15 -25.50 27.09
C SER A 94 -9.90 -25.26 28.58
N ALA A 95 -10.89 -24.70 29.27
CA ALA A 95 -10.89 -24.56 30.73
C ALA A 95 -11.40 -25.87 31.35
N ALA A 96 -10.59 -26.44 32.25
CA ALA A 96 -10.96 -27.49 33.18
C ALA A 96 -11.37 -26.87 34.52
#